data_AF-A0A0Q8EB88-F1
#
_entry.id   AF-A0A0Q8EB88-F1
#
_cell.length_a   1.000
_cell.length_b   1.000
_cell.length_c   1.000
_cell.angle_alpha   90.00
_cell.angle_beta   90.00
_cell.angle_gamma   90.00
#
_symmetry.space_group_name_H-M   'P 1'
#
loop_
_entity.id
_entity.type
_entity.pdbx_description
1 polymer ?
#
loop_
_entity_poly.entity_id
_entity_poly.type
_entity_poly.pdbx_seq_one_letter_code
_entity_poly.pdbx_strand_id
1 'polypeptide(L)'
;MIAPIPAIIRFRELVNHPAKGDKPATRGILPIGHAALYKGMAAGIYPKPVQMGGLKVWLGSDIAALVERLQADSDAVNGRSGGAR
;
A
#
# COMPACT_ATOMS: atom_id res chain seq x y z
N MET A 1 -6.48 8.53 -10.45
CA MET A 1 -7.36 8.38 -9.28
C MET A 1 -7.20 6.97 -8.75
N ILE A 2 -6.97 6.80 -7.43
CA ILE A 2 -6.96 5.47 -6.79
C ILE A 2 -8.43 5.01 -6.74
N ALA A 3 -8.71 3.74 -7.06
CA ALA A 3 -10.05 3.18 -6.95
C ALA A 3 -10.55 3.26 -5.48
N PRO A 4 -11.86 3.37 -5.23
CA PRO A 4 -12.39 3.39 -3.87
C PRO A 4 -11.90 2.16 -3.09
N ILE A 5 -11.42 2.40 -1.85
CA ILE A 5 -10.88 1.34 -0.99
C ILE A 5 -12.00 0.37 -0.61
N PRO A 6 -11.90 -0.93 -0.98
CA PRO A 6 -12.90 -1.92 -0.58
C PRO A 6 -12.76 -2.29 0.90
N ALA A 7 -13.83 -2.84 1.49
CA ALA A 7 -13.83 -3.26 2.90
C ALA A 7 -12.79 -4.34 3.22
N ILE A 8 -12.46 -5.18 2.23
CA ILE A 8 -11.43 -6.21 2.33
C ILE A 8 -10.53 -6.10 1.10
N ILE A 9 -9.22 -6.02 1.34
CA ILE A 9 -8.21 -5.89 0.29
C ILE A 9 -7.43 -7.21 0.18
N ARG A 10 -7.31 -7.70 -1.05
CA ARG A 10 -6.43 -8.85 -1.36
C ARG A 10 -5.02 -8.36 -1.61
N PHE A 11 -4.06 -9.27 -1.39
CA PHE A 11 -2.65 -9.02 -1.67
C PHE A 11 -2.40 -8.38 -3.06
N ARG A 12 -3.10 -8.89 -4.08
CA ARG A 12 -2.94 -8.47 -5.48
C ARG A 12 -3.40 -7.03 -5.75
N GLU A 13 -4.30 -6.51 -4.93
CA GLU A 13 -4.79 -5.12 -5.04
C GLU A 13 -3.86 -4.16 -4.28
N LEU A 14 -3.12 -4.69 -3.30
CA LEU A 14 -2.25 -3.90 -2.44
C LEU A 14 -0.93 -3.51 -3.12
N VAL A 15 -0.33 -4.40 -3.91
CA VAL A 15 1.01 -4.20 -4.51
C VAL A 15 0.95 -3.99 -6.01
N ASN A 16 2.04 -3.45 -6.58
CA ASN A 16 2.18 -3.33 -8.02
C ASN A 16 2.36 -4.70 -8.68
N HIS A 17 1.71 -4.86 -9.83
CA HIS A 17 1.90 -6.00 -10.71
C HIS A 17 2.46 -5.53 -12.05
N PRO A 18 3.69 -5.94 -12.42
CA PRO A 18 4.23 -5.62 -13.74
C PRO A 18 3.45 -6.37 -14.82
N ALA A 19 3.49 -5.82 -16.05
CA ALA A 19 2.92 -6.50 -17.20
C ALA A 19 3.63 -7.85 -17.44
N LYS A 20 2.86 -8.89 -17.79
CA LYS A 20 3.40 -10.23 -18.07
C LYS A 20 2.65 -10.89 -19.21
N GLY A 21 3.35 -11.11 -20.34
CA GLY A 21 2.72 -11.56 -21.58
C GLY A 21 1.58 -10.61 -21.95
N ASP A 22 0.40 -11.16 -22.18
CA ASP A 22 -0.80 -10.38 -22.54
C ASP A 22 -1.50 -9.71 -21.35
N LYS A 23 -0.94 -9.79 -20.14
CA LYS A 23 -1.53 -9.17 -18.95
C LYS A 23 -0.97 -7.77 -18.75
N PRO A 24 -1.81 -6.70 -18.76
CA PRO A 24 -1.34 -5.35 -18.54
C PRO A 24 -0.85 -5.15 -17.11
N ALA A 25 0.04 -4.17 -16.92
CA ALA A 25 0.49 -3.77 -15.59
C ALA A 25 -0.71 -3.26 -14.76
N THR A 26 -0.74 -3.60 -13.48
CA THR A 26 -1.75 -3.10 -12.53
C THR A 26 -1.03 -2.31 -11.43
N ARG A 27 -1.44 -1.06 -11.25
CA ARG A 27 -0.97 -0.23 -10.15
C ARG A 27 -1.64 -0.70 -8.85
N GLY A 28 -0.82 -1.02 -7.84
CA GLY A 28 -1.31 -1.34 -6.51
C GLY A 28 -1.71 -0.09 -5.73
N ILE A 29 -2.48 -0.28 -4.65
CA ILE A 29 -2.78 0.79 -3.69
C ILE A 29 -1.48 1.34 -3.10
N LEU A 30 -0.58 0.45 -2.69
CA LEU A 30 0.79 0.80 -2.33
C LEU A 30 1.69 0.54 -3.55
N PRO A 31 2.41 1.55 -4.06
CA PRO A 31 3.24 1.41 -5.24
C PRO A 31 4.57 0.69 -4.94
N ILE A 32 4.51 -0.45 -4.25
CA ILE A 32 5.66 -1.24 -3.81
C ILE A 32 5.57 -2.68 -4.33
N GLY A 33 6.69 -3.40 -4.32
CA GLY A 33 6.74 -4.82 -4.63
C GLY A 33 6.35 -5.70 -3.44
N HIS A 34 6.01 -6.96 -3.74
CA HIS A 34 5.67 -8.00 -2.74
C HIS A 34 6.73 -8.10 -1.63
N ALA A 35 8.00 -8.31 -1.99
CA ALA A 35 9.08 -8.44 -1.01
C ALA A 35 9.25 -7.21 -0.10
N ALA A 36 9.04 -6.01 -0.63
CA ALA A 36 9.11 -4.78 0.16
C ALA A 36 7.96 -4.69 1.18
N LEU A 37 6.76 -5.11 0.78
CA LEU A 37 5.62 -5.21 1.70
C LEU A 37 5.92 -6.20 2.84
N TYR A 38 6.47 -7.39 2.56
CA TYR A 38 6.84 -8.34 3.62
C TYR A 38 7.90 -7.80 4.58
N LYS A 39 8.93 -7.14 4.05
CA LYS A 39 9.95 -6.50 4.88
C LYS A 39 9.35 -5.40 5.77
N GLY A 40 8.48 -4.56 5.22
CA GLY A 40 7.83 -3.51 5.99
C GLY A 40 6.83 -4.04 7.03
N MET A 41 6.17 -5.18 6.78
CA MET A 41 5.36 -5.86 7.79
C MET A 41 6.23 -6.38 8.95
N ALA A 42 7.38 -6.97 8.64
CA ALA A 42 8.33 -7.42 9.67
C ALA A 42 8.89 -6.26 10.49
N ALA A 43 9.11 -5.11 9.86
CA ALA A 43 9.56 -3.87 10.49
C ALA A 43 8.45 -3.08 11.21
N GLY A 44 7.19 -3.54 11.18
CA GLY A 44 6.06 -2.83 11.82
C GLY A 44 5.58 -1.58 11.08
N ILE A 45 6.02 -1.35 9.84
CA ILE A 45 5.65 -0.18 9.02
C ILE A 45 4.26 -0.37 8.40
N TYR A 46 3.93 -1.62 8.01
CA TYR A 46 2.68 -1.98 7.36
C TYR A 46 1.83 -2.87 8.27
N PRO A 47 0.48 -2.76 8.21
CA PRO A 47 -0.40 -3.59 9.01
C PRO A 47 -0.28 -5.06 8.58
N LYS A 48 -0.46 -5.97 9.53
CA LYS A 48 -0.44 -7.41 9.27
C LYS A 48 -1.79 -7.86 8.70
N PRO A 49 -1.80 -8.80 7.74
CA PRO A 49 -3.04 -9.34 7.22
C PRO A 49 -3.74 -10.21 8.26
N VAL A 50 -5.06 -10.26 8.18
CA VAL A 50 -5.91 -11.22 8.88
C VAL A 50 -6.14 -12.46 8.01
N GLN A 51 -6.32 -13.61 8.65
CA GLN A 51 -6.59 -14.87 7.94
C GLN A 51 -8.11 -15.08 7.84
N MET A 52 -8.61 -15.20 6.61
CA MET A 52 -10.03 -15.41 6.32
C MET A 52 -10.16 -16.52 5.27
N GLY A 53 -10.73 -17.66 5.67
CA GLY A 53 -10.95 -18.80 4.75
C GLY A 53 -9.68 -19.31 4.04
N GLY A 54 -8.52 -19.28 4.73
CA GLY A 54 -7.22 -19.69 4.16
C GLY A 54 -6.53 -18.62 3.32
N LEU A 55 -7.15 -17.46 3.12
CA LEU A 55 -6.56 -16.31 2.45
C LEU A 55 -6.06 -15.28 3.46
N LYS A 56 -4.95 -14.61 3.12
CA LYS A 56 -4.46 -13.43 3.84
C LYS A 56 -5.09 -12.19 3.22
N VAL A 57 -5.84 -11.45 4.02
CA VAL A 57 -6.54 -10.24 3.58
C VAL A 57 -6.29 -9.10 4.55
N TRP A 58 -6.47 -7.87 4.10
CA TRP A 58 -6.41 -6.68 4.94
C TRP A 58 -7.79 -6.06 5.07
N LEU A 59 -8.07 -5.47 6.22
CA LEU A 59 -9.23 -4.61 6.37
C LEU A 59 -8.98 -3.30 5.60
N GLY A 60 -10.00 -2.83 4.89
CA GLY A 60 -9.94 -1.57 4.16
C GLY A 60 -9.62 -0.39 5.07
N SER A 61 -10.12 -0.41 6.31
CA SER A 61 -9.85 0.61 7.34
C SER A 61 -8.36 0.73 7.69
N ASP A 62 -7.67 -0.40 7.86
CA ASP A 62 -6.25 -0.42 8.24
C ASP A 62 -5.38 0.13 7.10
N ILE A 63 -5.73 -0.19 5.86
CA ILE A 63 -5.04 0.32 4.69
C ILE A 63 -5.34 1.81 4.47
N ALA A 64 -6.57 2.26 4.71
CA ALA A 64 -6.92 3.67 4.63
C ALA A 64 -6.10 4.51 5.63
N ALA A 65 -6.03 4.07 6.89
CA ALA A 65 -5.22 4.72 7.92
C ALA A 65 -3.72 4.73 7.59
N LEU A 66 -3.20 3.65 6.98
CA LEU A 66 -1.83 3.62 6.48
C LEU A 66 -1.60 4.65 5.37
N VAL A 67 -2.49 4.71 4.38
CA VAL A 67 -2.36 5.63 3.24
C VAL A 67 -2.38 7.08 3.73
N GLU A 68 -3.28 7.41 4.65
CA GLU A 68 -3.36 8.73 5.27
C GLU A 68 -2.05 9.09 5.98
N ARG A 69 -1.49 8.17 6.78
CA ARG A 69 -0.19 8.35 7.44
C ARG A 69 0.94 8.61 6.45
N LEU A 70 1.02 7.82 5.36
CA LEU A 70 2.07 7.95 4.34
C LEU A 70 1.93 9.24 3.54
N GLN A 71 0.70 9.71 3.29
CA GLN A 71 0.44 10.99 2.65
C GLN A 71 0.88 12.15 3.56
N ALA A 72 0.50 12.12 4.83
CA ALA A 72 0.95 13.11 5.81
C ALA A 72 2.48 13.17 5.93
N ASP A 73 3.15 12.00 5.96
CA ASP A 73 4.62 11.92 5.98
C ASP A 73 5.23 12.51 4.69
N SER A 74 4.62 12.24 3.52
CA SER A 74 5.08 12.77 2.23
C SER A 74 4.94 14.29 2.16
N ASP A 75 3.81 14.82 2.61
CA ASP A 75 3.54 16.25 2.67
C ASP A 75 4.49 16.96 3.65
N ALA A 76 4.78 16.34 4.80
CA ALA A 76 5.74 16.85 5.77
C ALA A 76 7.19 16.84 5.23
N VAL A 77 7.55 15.90 4.36
CA VAL A 77 8.86 15.90 3.67
C VAL A 77 8.89 16.98 2.61
N ASN A 78 7.87 17.07 1.75
CA ASN A 78 7.80 18.05 0.67
C ASN A 78 7.73 19.50 1.19
N GLY A 79 7.04 19.73 2.31
CA GLY A 79 6.95 21.06 2.96
C GLY A 79 8.25 21.54 3.61
N ARG A 80 9.19 20.64 3.94
CA ARG A 80 10.52 21.00 4.47
C ARG A 80 11.50 21.48 3.40
N SER A 81 11.20 21.25 2.12
CA SER A 81 12.07 21.60 0.99
C SER A 81 11.94 23.08 0.53
N GLY A 82 11.01 23.84 1.09
CA GLY A 82 10.70 25.22 0.69
C GLY A 82 11.36 26.33 1.53
N GLY A 83 12.32 26.00 2.40
CA GLY A 83 12.91 26.94 3.35
C GLY A 83 14.43 27.00 3.27
N ALA A 84 14.98 27.54 2.18
CA ALA A 84 16.32 28.10 2.18
C ALA A 84 16.28 29.46 1.50
N ARG A 85 16.57 30.48 2.30
CA ARG A 85 16.67 31.90 1.95
C ARG A 85 17.78 32.14 0.92
#